data_AF-A0A537DQK3-F1
#
_entry.id   AF-A0A537DQK3-F1
#
_cell.length_a   1.000
_cell.length_b   1.000
_cell.length_c   1.000
_cell.angle_alpha   90.00
_cell.angle_beta   90.00
_cell.angle_gamma   90.00
#
_symmetry.space_group_name_H-M   'P 1'
#
loop_
_entity.id
_entity.type
_entity.pdbx_description
1 polymer ?
#
loop_
_entity_poly.entity_id
_entity_poly.type
_entity_poly.pdbx_seq_one_letter_code
_entity_poly.pdbx_strand_id
1 'polypeptide(L)'
;MATARELLAKLRARLSGRPDTEHEQALVRLVVGGLIVLYLLPGAVAQGLQPTLFVMLGYLAVAVFVFAHILVAPGESPMRRVIGASADLGTLTWVMAFLGERSAPLFLVYVWVTLANGFRFGQRYLLMALGL
;
A
#
# COMPACT_ATOMS: atom_id res chain seq x y z
N MET A 1 22.28 -17.55 -18.82
CA MET A 1 21.71 -16.79 -17.67
C MET A 1 21.24 -15.46 -18.20
N ALA A 2 19.94 -15.13 -18.04
CA ALA A 2 19.45 -13.81 -18.46
C ALA A 2 20.11 -12.74 -17.57
N THR A 3 20.58 -11.66 -18.16
CA THR A 3 21.17 -10.55 -17.42
C THR A 3 20.09 -9.84 -16.60
N ALA A 4 20.45 -9.23 -15.46
CA ALA A 4 19.51 -8.47 -14.62
C ALA A 4 18.74 -7.40 -15.44
N ARG A 5 19.40 -6.85 -16.46
CA ARG A 5 18.82 -5.88 -17.41
C ARG A 5 17.73 -6.48 -18.30
N GLU A 6 17.89 -7.71 -18.76
CA GLU A 6 16.87 -8.43 -19.56
C GLU A 6 15.66 -8.83 -18.71
N LEU A 7 15.89 -9.23 -17.46
CA LEU A 7 14.83 -9.50 -16.49
C LEU A 7 14.01 -8.23 -16.20
N LEU A 8 14.67 -7.10 -15.97
CA LEU A 8 14.02 -5.80 -15.80
C LEU A 8 13.26 -5.36 -17.05
N ALA A 9 13.82 -5.56 -18.25
CA ALA A 9 13.15 -5.21 -19.50
C ALA A 9 11.88 -6.05 -19.73
N LYS A 10 11.94 -7.36 -19.48
CA LYS A 10 10.77 -8.26 -19.56
C LYS A 10 9.71 -7.90 -18.52
N LEU A 11 10.12 -7.59 -17.29
CA LEU A 11 9.22 -7.12 -16.24
C LEU A 11 8.54 -5.81 -16.62
N ARG A 12 9.30 -4.83 -17.11
CA ARG A 12 8.77 -3.54 -17.57
C ARG A 12 7.76 -3.73 -18.70
N ALA A 13 8.08 -4.52 -19.72
CA ALA A 13 7.17 -4.80 -20.83
C ALA A 13 5.87 -5.49 -20.36
N ARG A 14 5.98 -6.39 -19.38
CA ARG A 14 4.83 -7.12 -18.80
C ARG A 14 3.93 -6.23 -17.95
N LEU A 15 4.50 -5.22 -17.27
CA LEU A 15 3.75 -4.27 -16.44
C LEU A 15 3.19 -3.09 -17.27
N SER A 16 3.92 -2.59 -18.26
CA SER A 16 3.50 -1.48 -19.12
C SER A 16 2.34 -1.83 -20.06
N GLY A 17 2.14 -3.13 -20.34
CA GLY A 17 1.01 -3.61 -21.13
C GLY A 17 -0.30 -3.71 -20.36
N ARG A 18 -0.33 -3.34 -19.07
CA ARG A 18 -1.55 -3.44 -18.25
C ARG A 18 -2.48 -2.25 -18.51
N PRO A 19 -3.80 -2.49 -18.59
CA PRO A 19 -4.79 -1.43 -18.70
C PRO A 19 -5.01 -0.69 -17.37
N ASP A 20 -4.48 -1.21 -16.25
CA ASP A 20 -4.69 -0.68 -14.90
C ASP A 20 -3.40 -0.20 -14.20
N THR A 21 -3.58 0.65 -13.20
CA THR A 21 -2.51 1.26 -12.39
C THR A 21 -2.25 0.50 -11.08
N GLU A 22 -2.64 -0.78 -11.00
CA GLU A 22 -2.52 -1.59 -9.78
C GLU A 22 -1.05 -1.72 -9.32
N HIS A 23 -0.14 -1.94 -10.27
CA HIS A 23 1.29 -2.11 -10.01
C HIS A 23 1.96 -0.83 -9.53
N GLU A 24 1.55 0.33 -10.08
CA GLU A 24 2.00 1.65 -9.63
C GLU A 24 1.55 1.90 -8.19
N GLN A 25 0.27 1.62 -7.88
CA GLN A 25 -0.23 1.74 -6.52
C GLN A 25 0.52 0.81 -5.55
N ALA A 26 0.78 -0.43 -5.94
CA ALA A 26 1.55 -1.37 -5.12
C ALA A 26 2.98 -0.87 -4.85
N LEU A 27 3.63 -0.25 -5.85
CA LEU A 27 4.95 0.36 -5.67
C LEU A 27 4.89 1.55 -4.70
N VAL A 28 3.88 2.42 -4.83
CA VAL A 28 3.69 3.55 -3.91
C VAL A 28 3.53 3.05 -2.46
N ARG A 29 2.76 1.98 -2.23
CA ARG A 29 2.60 1.38 -0.90
C ARG A 29 3.93 0.91 -0.31
N LEU A 30 4.77 0.25 -1.12
CA LEU A 30 6.10 -0.19 -0.71
C LEU A 30 7.01 0.98 -0.33
N VAL A 31 7.06 2.02 -1.18
CA VAL A 31 7.92 3.18 -0.96
C VAL A 31 7.47 3.96 0.27
N VAL A 32 6.18 4.34 0.34
CA VAL A 32 5.64 5.13 1.45
C VAL A 32 5.68 4.33 2.75
N GLY A 33 5.23 3.07 2.73
CA GLY A 33 5.28 2.20 3.91
C GLY A 33 6.70 1.97 4.41
N GLY A 34 7.65 1.75 3.50
CA GLY A 34 9.07 1.59 3.84
C GLY A 34 9.65 2.86 4.48
N LEU A 35 9.38 4.03 3.91
CA LEU A 35 9.83 5.32 4.46
C LEU A 35 9.24 5.56 5.86
N ILE A 36 7.96 5.24 6.09
CA ILE A 36 7.34 5.37 7.41
C ILE A 36 7.97 4.40 8.41
N VAL A 37 8.20 3.14 8.04
CA VAL A 37 8.90 2.19 8.92
C VAL A 37 10.28 2.72 9.29
N LEU A 38 11.08 3.18 8.31
CA LEU A 38 12.39 3.78 8.56
C LEU A 38 12.33 4.98 9.50
N TYR A 39 11.31 5.83 9.34
CA TYR A 39 11.08 6.98 10.23
C TYR A 39 10.76 6.56 11.68
N LEU A 40 10.06 5.42 11.88
CA LEU A 40 9.71 4.92 13.21
C LEU A 40 10.84 4.15 13.90
N LEU A 41 11.84 3.66 13.15
CA LEU A 41 12.93 2.84 13.69
C LEU A 41 13.74 3.51 14.83
N PRO A 42 14.14 4.80 14.74
CA PRO A 42 14.90 5.44 15.82
C PRO A 42 14.14 5.44 17.15
N GLY A 43 12.82 5.70 17.10
CA GLY A 43 11.96 5.63 18.28
C GLY A 43 11.88 4.23 18.85
N ALA A 44 11.83 3.21 17.99
CA ALA A 44 11.79 1.82 18.42
C ALA A 44 13.11 1.34 19.04
N VAL A 45 14.25 1.81 18.55
CA VAL A 45 15.57 1.51 19.13
C VAL A 45 15.72 2.20 20.50
N ALA A 46 15.27 3.45 20.62
CA ALA A 46 15.42 4.24 21.84
C ALA A 46 14.42 3.87 22.94
N GLN A 47 13.18 3.53 22.58
CA GLN A 47 12.05 3.40 23.50
C GLN A 47 11.37 2.02 23.45
N GLY A 48 11.93 1.08 22.67
CA GLY A 48 11.35 -0.24 22.45
C GLY A 48 10.29 -0.28 21.35
N LEU A 49 9.91 -1.49 20.93
CA LEU A 49 8.95 -1.71 19.84
C LEU A 49 7.56 -1.19 20.23
N GLN A 50 7.10 -0.16 19.51
CA GLN A 50 5.78 0.43 19.71
C GLN A 50 4.71 -0.28 18.87
N PRO A 51 3.44 -0.34 19.33
CA PRO A 51 2.34 -0.96 18.57
C PRO A 51 2.23 -0.47 17.11
N THR A 52 2.41 0.83 16.88
CA THR A 52 2.37 1.42 15.53
C THR A 52 3.46 0.87 14.61
N LEU A 53 4.65 0.54 15.12
CA LEU A 53 5.68 -0.10 14.30
C LEU A 53 5.25 -1.51 13.87
N PHE A 54 4.65 -2.30 14.76
CA PHE A 54 4.15 -3.63 14.38
C PHE A 54 3.06 -3.55 13.31
N VAL A 55 2.14 -2.59 13.42
CA VAL A 55 1.11 -2.34 12.40
C VAL A 55 1.75 -1.96 11.07
N MET A 56 2.73 -1.05 11.07
CA MET A 56 3.43 -0.63 9.85
C MET A 56 4.28 -1.75 9.23
N LEU A 57 4.88 -2.63 10.03
CA LEU A 57 5.56 -3.82 9.54
C LEU A 57 4.58 -4.82 8.91
N GLY A 58 3.40 -5.01 9.52
CA GLY A 58 2.31 -5.80 8.94
C GLY A 58 1.82 -5.21 7.61
N TYR A 59 1.61 -3.90 7.56
CA TYR A 59 1.27 -3.17 6.34
C TYR A 59 2.32 -3.41 5.24
N LEU A 60 3.61 -3.27 5.58
CA LEU A 60 4.69 -3.47 4.63
C LEU A 60 4.76 -4.92 4.15
N ALA A 61 4.51 -5.90 5.02
CA ALA A 61 4.43 -7.31 4.64
C ALA A 61 3.28 -7.56 3.63
N VAL A 62 2.10 -6.96 3.86
CA VAL A 62 0.98 -7.01 2.90
C VAL A 62 1.36 -6.35 1.58
N ALA A 63 2.01 -5.19 1.61
CA ALA A 63 2.45 -4.48 0.41
C ALA A 63 3.45 -5.30 -0.41
N VAL A 64 4.43 -5.94 0.25
CA VAL A 64 5.39 -6.87 -0.37
C VAL A 64 4.67 -8.06 -0.98
N PHE A 65 3.73 -8.67 -0.25
CA PHE A 65 2.95 -9.80 -0.75
C PHE A 65 2.14 -9.43 -2.00
N VAL A 66 1.41 -8.31 -1.96
CA VAL A 66 0.63 -7.83 -3.10
C VAL A 66 1.53 -7.55 -4.31
N PHE A 67 2.65 -6.86 -4.11
CA PHE A 67 3.58 -6.57 -5.18
C PHE A 67 4.19 -7.85 -5.77
N ALA A 68 4.68 -8.77 -4.93
CA ALA A 68 5.21 -10.06 -5.37
C ALA A 68 4.16 -10.87 -6.16
N HIS A 69 2.91 -10.88 -5.69
CA HIS A 69 1.81 -11.56 -6.38
C HIS A 69 1.49 -10.91 -7.73
N ILE A 70 1.64 -9.58 -7.88
CA ILE A 70 1.52 -8.91 -9.18
C ILE A 70 2.62 -9.39 -10.15
N LEU A 71 3.85 -9.60 -9.66
CA LEU A 71 4.96 -10.08 -10.51
C LEU A 71 4.72 -11.53 -11.00
N VAL A 72 4.15 -12.39 -10.15
CA VAL A 72 3.82 -13.78 -10.48
C VAL A 72 2.59 -13.86 -11.38
N ALA A 73 1.52 -13.16 -11.01
CA ALA A 73 0.22 -13.19 -11.69
C ALA A 73 -0.27 -11.77 -12.01
N PRO A 74 0.22 -11.17 -13.12
CA PRO A 74 0.00 -9.77 -13.47
C PRO A 74 -1.37 -9.48 -14.11
N GLY A 75 -2.28 -10.46 -14.18
CA GLY A 75 -3.67 -10.20 -14.54
C GLY A 75 -4.37 -9.39 -13.43
N GLU A 76 -5.50 -8.76 -13.75
CA GLU A 76 -6.29 -8.03 -12.74
C GLU A 76 -6.76 -8.95 -11.60
N SER A 77 -6.77 -8.44 -10.37
CA SER A 77 -7.27 -9.20 -9.21
C SER A 77 -8.10 -8.32 -8.29
N PRO A 78 -9.42 -8.54 -8.21
CA PRO A 78 -10.27 -7.86 -7.24
C PRO A 78 -9.82 -8.08 -5.80
N MET A 79 -9.35 -9.29 -5.47
CA MET A 79 -8.91 -9.63 -4.12
C MET A 79 -7.70 -8.80 -3.69
N ARG A 80 -6.70 -8.64 -4.57
CA ARG A 80 -5.53 -7.79 -4.25
C ARG A 80 -5.92 -6.33 -4.04
N ARG A 81 -6.87 -5.82 -4.84
CA ARG A 81 -7.38 -4.45 -4.69
C ARG A 81 -8.08 -4.26 -3.34
N VAL A 82 -8.92 -5.21 -2.93
CA VAL A 82 -9.58 -5.20 -1.61
C VAL A 82 -8.55 -5.26 -0.48
N ILE A 83 -7.64 -6.23 -0.51
CA ILE A 83 -6.59 -6.39 0.51
C ILE A 83 -5.75 -5.10 0.63
N GLY A 84 -5.34 -4.52 -0.49
CA GLY A 84 -4.57 -3.29 -0.51
C GLY A 84 -5.35 -2.10 0.07
N ALA A 85 -6.61 -1.94 -0.29
CA ALA A 85 -7.45 -0.86 0.25
C ALA A 85 -7.71 -1.03 1.75
N SER A 86 -7.99 -2.25 2.22
CA SER A 86 -8.14 -2.54 3.65
C SER A 86 -6.86 -2.29 4.43
N ALA A 87 -5.69 -2.62 3.86
CA ALA A 87 -4.41 -2.32 4.49
C ALA A 87 -4.17 -0.80 4.59
N ASP A 88 -4.42 -0.05 3.51
CA ASP A 88 -4.25 1.41 3.49
C ASP A 88 -5.17 2.11 4.51
N LEU A 89 -6.47 1.81 4.44
CA LEU A 89 -7.49 2.45 5.30
C LEU A 89 -7.36 1.98 6.74
N GLY A 90 -7.19 0.68 6.99
CA GLY A 90 -7.01 0.15 8.34
C GLY A 90 -5.78 0.73 9.05
N THR A 91 -4.69 0.94 8.31
CA THR A 91 -3.48 1.57 8.87
C THR A 91 -3.70 3.06 9.13
N LEU A 92 -4.37 3.78 8.23
CA LEU A 92 -4.75 5.18 8.47
C LEU A 92 -5.67 5.31 9.68
N THR A 93 -6.69 4.45 9.82
CA THR A 93 -7.57 4.38 10.98
C THR A 93 -6.79 4.17 12.27
N TRP A 94 -5.86 3.19 12.27
CA TRP A 94 -4.99 2.95 13.41
C TRP A 94 -4.21 4.20 13.79
N VAL A 95 -3.49 4.80 12.84
CA VAL A 95 -2.66 5.97 13.12
C VAL A 95 -3.55 7.11 13.63
N MET A 96 -4.69 7.38 13.01
CA MET A 96 -5.60 8.44 13.45
C MET A 96 -6.19 8.20 14.84
N ALA A 97 -6.50 6.95 15.19
CA ALA A 97 -7.03 6.60 16.50
C ALA A 97 -6.00 6.79 17.63
N PHE A 98 -4.71 6.55 17.36
CA PHE A 98 -3.66 6.53 18.39
C PHE A 98 -2.71 7.73 18.39
N LEU A 99 -2.61 8.52 17.31
CA LEU A 99 -1.80 9.75 17.27
C LEU A 99 -2.54 11.01 17.71
N GLY A 100 -3.87 10.93 17.88
CA GLY A 100 -4.72 12.03 18.32
C GLY A 100 -4.71 13.21 17.36
N GLU A 101 -4.72 14.44 17.89
CA GLU A 101 -4.81 15.67 17.08
C GLU A 101 -3.68 15.82 16.05
N ARG A 102 -2.50 15.27 16.33
CA ARG A 102 -1.34 15.31 15.40
C ARG A 102 -1.61 14.60 14.08
N SER A 103 -2.56 13.66 14.06
CA SER A 103 -2.98 12.96 12.85
C SER A 103 -4.12 13.63 12.08
N ALA A 104 -4.61 14.80 12.50
CA ALA A 104 -5.67 15.52 11.79
C ALA A 104 -5.40 15.72 10.28
N PRO A 105 -4.17 16.02 9.82
CA PRO A 105 -3.89 16.12 8.38
C PRO A 105 -4.10 14.80 7.61
N LEU A 106 -4.01 13.64 8.27
CA LEU A 106 -4.21 12.34 7.65
C LEU A 106 -5.67 12.09 7.26
N PHE A 107 -6.62 12.86 7.79
CA PHE A 107 -8.01 12.81 7.34
C PHE A 107 -8.13 13.10 5.83
N LEU A 108 -7.35 14.06 5.32
CA LEU A 108 -7.33 14.34 3.89
C LEU A 108 -6.81 13.14 3.08
N VAL A 109 -5.82 12.42 3.64
CA VAL A 109 -5.28 11.20 3.04
C VAL A 109 -6.33 10.07 3.06
N TYR A 110 -7.10 9.96 4.13
CA TYR A 110 -8.21 9.01 4.25
C TYR A 110 -9.22 9.20 3.11
N VAL A 111 -9.70 10.43 2.93
CA VAL A 111 -10.63 10.78 1.84
C VAL A 111 -10.00 10.53 0.47
N TRP A 112 -8.73 10.94 0.30
CA TRP A 112 -7.99 10.73 -0.94
C TRP A 112 -7.89 9.25 -1.31
N VAL A 113 -7.54 8.38 -0.36
CA VAL A 113 -7.43 6.93 -0.60
C VAL A 113 -8.77 6.35 -1.04
N THR A 114 -9.87 6.75 -0.41
CA THR A 114 -11.22 6.30 -0.78
C THR A 114 -11.59 6.73 -2.19
N LEU A 115 -11.43 8.01 -2.52
CA LEU A 115 -11.71 8.53 -3.87
C LEU A 115 -10.82 7.89 -4.93
N ALA A 116 -9.52 7.73 -4.64
CA ALA A 116 -8.57 7.17 -5.58
C ALA A 116 -8.84 5.69 -5.89
N ASN A 117 -9.36 4.91 -4.93
CA ASN A 117 -9.86 3.57 -5.19
C ASN A 117 -11.05 3.58 -6.17
N GLY A 118 -11.97 4.53 -5.99
CA GLY A 118 -13.09 4.74 -6.91
C GLY A 118 -12.66 5.09 -8.34
N PHE A 119 -11.74 6.04 -8.49
CA PHE A 119 -11.27 6.47 -9.81
C PHE A 119 -10.45 5.40 -10.53
N ARG A 120 -9.64 4.61 -9.80
CA ARG A 120 -8.80 3.57 -10.41
C ARG A 120 -9.54 2.29 -10.74
N PHE A 121 -10.47 1.88 -9.88
CA PHE A 121 -11.05 0.53 -9.95
C PHE A 121 -12.57 0.53 -10.09
N GLY A 122 -13.22 1.70 -10.03
CA GLY A 122 -14.65 1.88 -10.25
C GLY A 122 -15.47 2.01 -8.96
N GLN A 123 -16.76 2.30 -9.13
CA GLN A 123 -17.69 2.65 -8.05
C GLN A 123 -17.77 1.59 -6.93
N ARG A 124 -17.65 0.30 -7.25
CA ARG A 124 -17.70 -0.76 -6.21
C ARG A 124 -16.57 -0.62 -5.19
N TYR A 125 -15.38 -0.23 -5.64
CA TYR A 125 -14.23 -0.04 -4.76
C TYR A 125 -14.30 1.27 -3.98
N LEU A 126 -14.94 2.31 -4.54
CA LEU A 126 -15.29 3.52 -3.79
C LEU A 126 -16.17 3.18 -2.59
N LEU A 127 -17.27 2.46 -2.82
CA LEU A 127 -18.24 2.13 -1.78
C LEU A 127 -17.65 1.19 -0.73
N MET A 128 -16.82 0.22 -1.16
CA MET A 128 -16.08 -0.63 -0.24
C MET A 128 -15.10 0.17 0.61
N ALA A 129 -14.31 1.05 0.00
CA ALA A 129 -13.37 1.92 0.72
C ALA A 129 -14.07 2.93 1.66
N LEU A 130 -15.29 3.36 1.31
CA LEU A 130 -16.10 4.24 2.16
C LEU A 130 -16.65 3.51 3.39
N GLY A 131 -16.92 2.21 3.28
CA GLY A 131 -17.45 1.39 4.38
C GLY A 131 -16.38 0.86 5.34
N LEU A 132 -15.09 1.08 5.05
CA LEU A 132 -13.94 0.70 5.87
C LEU A 132 -13.49 1.86 6.77
#